data_AF-A0A3E0EPA1-F1
#
_entry.id   AF-A0A3E0EPA1-F1
#
_cell.length_a   1.000
_cell.length_b   1.000
_cell.length_c   1.000
_cell.angle_alpha   90.00
_cell.angle_beta   90.00
_cell.angle_gamma   90.00
#
_symmetry.space_group_name_H-M   'P 1'
#
loop_
_entity.id
_entity.type
_entity.pdbx_description
1 polymer ?
#
loop_
_entity_poly.entity_id
_entity_poly.type
_entity_poly.pdbx_seq_one_letter_code
_entity_poly.pdbx_strand_id
1 'polypeptide(L)'
;MTINYVTLTNTIKALSEVGKVKLIDKLLDNLQHNEIPKSERHNKKKDLTTSYFAIDLNDNEVNEIIRILEEIQLKFLDDGDGNDQKYYYYLELIDNWI
;
A
#
# COMPACT_ATOMS: atom_id res chain seq x y z
N MET A 1 -12.28 0.31 3.82
CA MET A 1 -11.38 -0.86 3.97
C MET A 1 -10.32 -0.57 5.04
N THR A 2 -9.54 -1.58 5.48
CA THR A 2 -8.45 -1.39 6.46
C THR A 2 -7.14 -1.93 5.93
N ILE A 3 -6.07 -1.16 6.01
CA ILE A 3 -4.75 -1.54 5.47
C ILE A 3 -3.69 -1.41 6.57
N ASN A 4 -2.72 -2.32 6.59
CA ASN A 4 -1.61 -2.25 7.54
C ASN A 4 -0.57 -1.18 7.12
N TYR A 5 0.20 -0.69 8.10
CA TYR A 5 1.23 0.33 7.87
C TYR A 5 2.23 -0.02 6.75
N VAL A 6 2.65 -1.28 6.68
CA VAL A 6 3.68 -1.74 5.73
C VAL A 6 3.14 -1.68 4.30
N THR A 7 1.92 -2.16 4.07
CA THR A 7 1.23 -2.07 2.78
C THR A 7 1.06 -0.61 2.36
N LEU A 8 0.63 0.28 3.26
CA LEU A 8 0.47 1.71 2.96
C LEU A 8 1.79 2.37 2.54
N THR A 9 2.85 2.18 3.33
CA THR A 9 4.16 2.78 3.06
C THR A 9 4.79 2.23 1.78
N ASN A 10 4.64 0.94 1.51
CA ASN A 10 5.06 0.31 0.27
C ASN A 10 4.28 0.86 -0.94
N THR A 11 2.98 1.06 -0.80
CA THR A 11 2.13 1.66 -1.85
C THR A 11 2.57 3.10 -2.13
N ILE A 12 2.80 3.92 -1.10
CA ILE A 12 3.29 5.29 -1.25
C ILE A 12 4.63 5.32 -2.00
N LYS A 13 5.53 4.39 -1.67
CA LYS A 13 6.82 4.27 -2.36
C LYS A 13 6.63 3.95 -3.85
N ALA A 14 5.80 2.97 -4.18
CA ALA A 14 5.50 2.60 -5.56
C ALA A 14 4.88 3.78 -6.35
N LEU A 15 3.91 4.49 -5.74
CA LEU A 15 3.30 5.67 -6.35
C LEU A 15 4.30 6.82 -6.55
N SER A 16 5.32 6.92 -5.70
CA SER A 16 6.39 7.93 -5.82
C SER A 16 7.27 7.67 -7.05
N GLU A 17 7.51 6.40 -7.40
CA GLU A 17 8.30 6.01 -8.58
C GLU A 17 7.62 6.42 -9.90
N VAL A 18 6.29 6.58 -9.88
CA VAL A 18 5.49 6.99 -11.05
C VAL A 18 4.90 8.41 -10.95
N GLY A 19 5.25 9.17 -9.91
CA GLY A 19 4.88 10.58 -9.77
C GLY A 19 3.40 10.86 -9.44
N LYS A 20 2.71 9.93 -8.75
CA LYS A 20 1.27 10.03 -8.44
C LYS A 20 1.00 10.83 -7.15
N VAL A 21 1.44 12.09 -7.14
CA VAL A 21 1.44 12.99 -5.96
C VAL A 21 0.09 13.08 -5.24
N LYS A 22 -1.02 13.24 -5.98
CA LYS A 22 -2.35 13.38 -5.37
C LYS A 22 -2.79 12.17 -4.54
N LEU A 23 -2.50 10.95 -5.03
CA LEU A 23 -2.81 9.73 -4.28
C LEU A 23 -1.88 9.59 -3.08
N ILE A 24 -0.59 9.94 -3.25
CA ILE A 24 0.38 9.94 -2.16
C ILE A 24 -0.08 10.85 -1.02
N ASP A 25 -0.48 12.09 -1.32
CA ASP A 25 -0.93 13.05 -0.30
C ASP A 25 -2.12 12.50 0.50
N LYS A 26 -3.08 11.85 -0.16
CA LYS A 26 -4.21 11.20 0.51
C LYS A 26 -3.78 10.03 1.39
N LEU A 27 -2.87 9.17 0.91
CA LEU A 27 -2.38 8.05 1.72
C LEU A 27 -1.58 8.53 2.93
N LEU A 28 -0.83 9.63 2.80
CA LEU A 28 -0.13 10.28 3.91
C LEU A 28 -1.10 10.87 4.93
N ASP A 29 -2.19 11.49 4.48
CA ASP A 29 -3.27 11.99 5.35
C ASP A 29 -3.91 10.83 6.15
N ASN A 30 -4.22 9.72 5.48
CA ASN A 30 -4.72 8.51 6.12
C ASN A 30 -3.74 7.96 7.18
N LEU A 31 -2.43 7.95 6.89
CA LEU A 31 -1.41 7.54 7.86
C LEU A 31 -1.31 8.45 9.09
N GLN A 32 -1.64 9.73 8.96
CA GLN A 32 -1.58 10.69 10.06
C GLN A 32 -2.83 10.68 10.93
N HIS A 33 -3.99 10.39 10.33
CA HIS A 33 -5.28 10.66 10.97
C HIS A 33 -6.16 9.43 11.20
N ASN A 34 -5.94 8.35 10.45
CA ASN A 34 -6.87 7.23 10.42
C ASN A 34 -6.32 5.94 11.06
N GLU A 35 -5.35 6.06 11.97
CA GLU A 35 -4.85 4.90 12.73
C GLU A 35 -5.99 4.30 13.57
N ILE A 36 -6.21 2.99 13.41
CA ILE A 36 -7.19 2.25 14.20
C ILE A 36 -6.60 1.99 15.59
N PRO A 37 -7.28 2.39 16.67
CA PRO A 37 -6.78 2.22 18.03
C PRO A 37 -6.46 0.75 18.33
N LYS A 38 -5.23 0.49 18.77
CA LYS A 38 -4.83 -0.84 19.23
C LYS A 38 -5.50 -1.17 20.55
N SER A 39 -5.86 -2.44 20.74
CA SER A 39 -6.44 -2.91 22.00
C SER A 39 -5.53 -2.59 23.19
N GLU A 40 -6.13 -2.38 24.36
CA GLU A 40 -5.37 -1.98 25.54
C GLU A 40 -4.31 -3.00 25.98
N ARG A 41 -4.52 -4.28 25.63
CA ARG A 41 -3.63 -5.41 25.93
C ARG A 41 -2.52 -5.61 24.90
N HIS A 42 -2.45 -4.78 23.85
CA HIS A 42 -1.40 -4.89 22.85
C HIS A 42 -0.06 -4.42 23.42
N ASN A 43 0.93 -5.31 23.49
CA ASN A 43 2.23 -5.01 24.11
C ASN A 43 3.08 -4.00 23.32
N LYS A 44 2.73 -3.72 22.06
CA LYS A 44 3.47 -2.83 21.17
C LYS A 44 2.64 -1.64 20.67
N LYS A 45 1.97 -0.91 21.58
CA LYS A 45 1.09 0.22 21.18
C LYS A 45 1.79 1.25 20.30
N LYS A 46 3.05 1.57 20.59
CA LYS A 46 3.85 2.57 19.86
C LYS A 46 4.49 2.06 18.56
N ASP A 47 4.42 0.76 18.27
CA ASP A 47 5.06 0.18 17.09
C ASP A 47 4.14 0.28 15.87
N LEU A 48 4.37 1.28 15.01
CA LEU A 48 3.54 1.53 13.83
C LEU A 48 3.51 0.36 12.83
N THR A 49 4.53 -0.50 12.81
CA THR A 49 4.55 -1.67 11.90
C THR A 49 3.44 -2.68 12.19
N THR A 50 2.86 -2.60 13.38
CA THR A 50 1.71 -3.42 13.82
C THR A 50 0.37 -2.68 13.73
N SER A 51 0.38 -1.44 13.23
CA SER A 51 -0.81 -0.60 13.11
C SER A 51 -1.58 -0.89 11.81
N TYR A 52 -2.89 -0.73 11.90
CA TYR A 52 -3.81 -0.72 10.78
C TYR A 52 -4.46 0.65 10.69
N PHE A 53 -4.82 1.05 9.48
CA PHE A 53 -5.41 2.35 9.19
C PHE A 53 -6.71 2.14 8.42
N ALA A 54 -7.72 2.93 8.77
CA ALA A 54 -8.92 3.02 7.96
C ALA A 54 -8.59 3.85 6.71
N ILE A 55 -8.92 3.33 5.53
CA ILE A 55 -8.65 4.03 4.27
C ILE A 55 -9.90 4.81 3.85
N ASP A 56 -9.75 6.13 3.79
CA ASP A 56 -10.71 7.09 3.24
C ASP A 56 -10.32 7.44 1.80
N LEU A 57 -10.59 6.50 0.90
CA LEU A 57 -10.48 6.65 -0.54
C LEU A 57 -11.77 6.12 -1.16
N ASN A 58 -12.19 6.73 -2.27
CA ASN A 58 -13.32 6.19 -3.02
C ASN A 58 -12.88 5.03 -3.92
N ASP A 59 -13.85 4.25 -4.43
CA ASP A 59 -13.58 3.07 -5.25
C ASP A 59 -12.74 3.38 -6.50
N ASN A 60 -12.90 4.56 -7.11
CA ASN A 60 -12.09 4.93 -8.28
C ASN A 60 -10.62 5.16 -7.91
N GLU A 61 -10.36 5.70 -6.72
CA GLU A 61 -9.00 5.93 -6.22
C GLU A 61 -8.33 4.63 -5.83
N VAL A 62 -9.07 3.72 -5.20
CA VAL A 62 -8.60 2.36 -4.91
C VAL A 62 -8.27 1.62 -6.22
N ASN A 63 -9.17 1.66 -7.20
CA ASN A 63 -8.94 1.07 -8.51
C ASN A 63 -7.76 1.70 -9.26
N GLU A 64 -7.55 3.02 -9.12
CA GLU A 64 -6.37 3.68 -9.69
C GLU A 64 -5.08 3.16 -9.05
N ILE A 65 -5.04 3.00 -7.72
CA ILE A 65 -3.90 2.43 -7.01
C ILE A 65 -3.61 1.01 -7.52
N ILE A 66 -4.62 0.14 -7.55
CA ILE A 66 -4.47 -1.25 -8.01
C ILE A 66 -3.90 -1.29 -9.43
N ARG A 67 -4.50 -0.53 -10.35
CA ARG A 67 -4.05 -0.46 -11.73
C ARG A 67 -2.60 0.00 -11.86
N ILE A 68 -2.17 1.00 -11.08
CA ILE A 68 -0.77 1.45 -11.10
C ILE A 68 0.16 0.34 -10.61
N LEU A 69 -0.22 -0.37 -9.55
CA LEU A 69 0.58 -1.48 -9.03
C LEU A 69 0.68 -2.63 -10.02
N GLU A 70 -0.41 -2.95 -10.73
CA GLU A 70 -0.41 -3.93 -11.84
C GLU A 70 0.52 -3.47 -12.98
N GLU A 71 0.43 -2.21 -13.41
CA GLU A 71 1.31 -1.64 -14.44
C GLU A 71 2.80 -1.70 -14.02
N ILE A 72 3.12 -1.58 -12.73
CA ILE A 72 4.48 -1.76 -12.20
C ILE A 72 4.86 -3.24 -12.18
N GLN A 73 3.96 -4.11 -11.71
CA GLN A 73 4.17 -5.56 -11.64
C GLN A 73 4.51 -6.15 -13.01
N LEU A 74 3.76 -5.78 -14.06
CA LEU A 74 3.94 -6.29 -15.42
C LEU A 74 5.33 -6.00 -15.99
N LYS A 75 6.01 -4.93 -15.53
CA LYS A 75 7.39 -4.62 -15.95
C LYS A 75 8.38 -5.70 -15.54
N PHE A 76 8.07 -6.49 -14.53
CA PHE A 76 8.93 -7.57 -14.04
C PHE A 76 8.65 -8.93 -14.69
N LEU A 77 7.66 -9.03 -15.60
CA LEU A 77 7.39 -10.25 -16.37
C LEU A 77 8.31 -10.40 -17.60
N ASP A 78 8.73 -9.30 -18.21
CA ASP A 78 9.37 -9.30 -19.54
C ASP A 78 10.90 -9.49 -19.52
N ASP A 79 11.56 -9.44 -18.36
CA ASP A 79 13.03 -9.38 -18.30
C ASP A 79 13.75 -10.73 -18.45
N GLY A 80 13.06 -11.84 -18.71
CA GLY A 80 13.65 -13.12 -19.12
C GLY A 80 14.56 -13.84 -18.11
N ASP A 81 14.98 -13.15 -17.04
CA ASP A 81 15.86 -13.65 -15.97
C ASP A 81 15.15 -13.63 -14.61
N GLY A 82 13.81 -13.59 -14.62
CA GLY A 82 12.97 -13.84 -13.45
C GLY A 82 13.33 -13.00 -12.24
N ASN A 83 13.05 -11.69 -12.26
CA ASN A 83 12.93 -10.97 -10.99
C ASN A 83 11.57 -11.30 -10.34
N ASP A 84 11.29 -12.60 -10.22
CA ASP A 84 10.06 -13.21 -9.72
C ASP A 84 9.73 -12.64 -8.35
N GLN A 85 10.76 -12.35 -7.54
CA GLN A 85 10.58 -11.76 -6.22
C GLN A 85 9.89 -10.39 -6.28
N LYS A 86 10.22 -9.53 -7.27
CA LYS A 86 9.54 -8.24 -7.45
C LYS A 86 8.14 -8.41 -7.99
N TYR A 87 7.95 -9.34 -8.92
CA TYR A 87 6.62 -9.68 -9.42
C TYR A 87 5.68 -10.13 -8.29
N TYR A 88 6.11 -11.09 -7.46
CA TYR A 88 5.33 -11.60 -6.33
C TYR A 88 5.17 -10.56 -5.21
N TYR A 89 6.17 -9.72 -4.97
CA TYR A 89 6.05 -8.60 -4.05
C TYR A 89 4.92 -7.64 -4.44
N TYR A 90 4.84 -7.26 -5.72
CA TYR A 90 3.76 -6.41 -6.19
C TYR A 90 2.42 -7.15 -6.25
N LEU A 91 2.41 -8.46 -6.51
CA LEU A 91 1.20 -9.28 -6.42
C LEU A 91 0.60 -9.24 -5.02
N GLU A 92 1.42 -9.51 -4.00
CA GLU A 92 0.99 -9.45 -2.60
C GLU A 92 0.55 -8.04 -2.21
N LEU A 93 1.22 -7.01 -2.73
CA LEU A 93 0.83 -5.63 -2.48
C LEU A 93 -0.56 -5.33 -3.08
N ILE A 94 -0.85 -5.80 -4.30
CA ILE A 94 -2.16 -5.69 -4.96
C ILE A 94 -3.24 -6.45 -4.18
N ASP A 95 -2.96 -7.69 -3.76
CA ASP A 95 -3.91 -8.53 -3.01
C ASP A 95 -4.35 -7.86 -1.70
N ASN A 96 -3.48 -7.07 -1.07
CA ASN A 96 -3.86 -6.32 0.14
C ASN A 96 -4.85 -5.17 -0.14
N TRP A 97 -5.01 -4.74 -1.39
CA TRP A 97 -5.95 -3.69 -1.79
C TRP A 97 -7.31 -4.20 -2.28
N ILE A 98 -7.47 -5.53 -2.41
CA ILE A 98 -8.70 -6.21 -2.85
C ILE A 98 -9.48 -6.72 -1.64
#